data_AF-A0AAR5QDB0-F1
#
_entry.id   AF-A0AAR5QDB0-F1
#
_cell.length_a   1.000
_cell.length_b   1.000
_cell.length_c   1.000
_cell.angle_alpha   90.00
_cell.angle_beta   90.00
_cell.angle_gamma   90.00
#
_symmetry.space_group_name_H-M   'P 1'
#
loop_
_entity.id
_entity.type
_entity.pdbx_description
1 polymer ?
#
loop_
_entity_poly.entity_id
_entity_poly.type
_entity_poly.pdbx_seq_one_letter_code
_entity_poly.pdbx_strand_id
1 'polypeptide(L)'
;MAKHFYSYQFDMPYRATYLRNWEVPKYYCPKPRRRIRGTTIISNSRRQLLPGVPRPPCNPFGDFTGTWQMPKQITRKVANKLNGLTDKAAFMKNCRRIAAAPLRRPERYSKKAPAELVAENKPDEKKTDELETPKKAICPIHDF
;
A
#
# COMPACT_ATOMS: atom_id res chain seq x y z
N MET A 1 -11.66 -0.22 -1.58
CA MET A 1 -11.66 -0.24 -0.09
C MET A 1 -11.82 1.18 0.41
N ALA A 2 -12.73 1.42 1.35
CA ALA A 2 -12.87 2.71 2.03
C ALA A 2 -11.91 2.78 3.23
N LYS A 3 -11.40 3.97 3.54
CA LYS A 3 -10.58 4.26 4.73
C LYS A 3 -11.34 5.20 5.66
N HIS A 4 -11.25 4.95 6.96
CA HIS A 4 -11.74 5.85 7.99
C HIS A 4 -10.54 6.60 8.58
N PHE A 5 -10.58 7.93 8.58
CA PHE A 5 -9.55 8.77 9.18
C PHE A 5 -10.08 9.40 10.48
N TYR A 6 -9.17 9.62 11.42
CA TYR A 6 -9.47 10.19 12.73
C TYR A 6 -9.95 11.64 12.58
N SER A 7 -11.14 11.92 13.10
CA SER A 7 -11.78 13.24 13.04
C SER A 7 -11.56 14.06 14.31
N TYR A 8 -10.49 13.77 15.05
CA TYR A 8 -10.16 14.38 16.34
C TYR A 8 -11.33 14.37 17.33
N GLN A 9 -11.97 15.53 17.53
CA GLN A 9 -13.02 15.73 18.53
C GLN A 9 -14.27 14.89 18.23
N PHE A 10 -14.55 14.63 16.95
CA PHE A 10 -15.77 13.94 16.53
C PHE A 10 -15.63 12.42 16.44
N ASP A 11 -14.44 11.86 16.71
CA ASP A 11 -14.19 10.43 16.51
C ASP A 11 -14.89 9.53 17.54
N MET A 12 -15.12 10.05 18.75
CA MET A 12 -15.66 9.31 19.88
C MET A 12 -16.99 8.59 19.59
N PRO A 13 -18.04 9.23 19.04
CA PRO A 13 -19.31 8.56 18.71
C PRO A 13 -19.20 7.53 17.57
N TYR A 14 -18.19 7.62 16.70
CA TYR A 14 -18.01 6.69 15.57
C TYR A 14 -17.16 5.46 15.92
N ARG A 15 -16.67 5.36 17.16
CA ARG A 15 -15.99 4.15 17.62
C ARG A 15 -16.97 2.98 17.65
N ALA A 16 -16.48 1.81 17.25
CA ALA A 16 -17.26 0.58 17.20
C ALA A 16 -18.04 0.28 18.49
N THR A 17 -17.45 0.58 19.65
CA THR A 17 -18.09 0.40 20.97
C THR A 17 -19.33 1.28 21.15
N TYR A 18 -19.30 2.53 20.70
CA TYR A 18 -20.44 3.45 20.77
C TYR A 18 -21.52 3.10 19.74
N LEU A 19 -21.09 2.58 18.58
CA LEU A 19 -21.98 2.04 17.54
C LEU A 19 -22.57 0.66 17.90
N ARG A 20 -22.28 0.14 19.10
CA ARG A 20 -22.72 -1.19 19.57
C ARG A 20 -22.28 -2.34 18.65
N ASN A 21 -21.17 -2.16 17.95
CA ASN A 21 -20.51 -3.25 17.26
C ASN A 21 -19.72 -4.07 18.28
N TRP A 22 -20.17 -5.30 18.54
CA TRP A 22 -19.56 -6.25 19.48
C TRP A 22 -18.55 -7.20 18.81
N GLU A 23 -18.35 -7.07 17.50
CA GLU A 23 -17.31 -7.79 16.79
C GLU A 23 -15.96 -7.09 16.93
N VAL A 24 -14.90 -7.76 16.48
CA VAL A 24 -13.57 -7.15 16.42
C VAL A 24 -13.56 -6.07 15.33
N PRO A 25 -13.38 -4.78 15.68
CA PRO A 25 -13.46 -3.72 14.69
C PRO A 25 -12.29 -3.80 13.71
N LYS A 26 -12.56 -3.41 12.47
CA LYS A 26 -11.51 -3.29 11.46
C LYS A 26 -10.52 -2.18 11.85
N TYR A 27 -9.24 -2.51 11.78
CA TYR A 27 -8.18 -1.55 12.03
C TYR A 27 -8.00 -0.61 10.83
N TYR A 28 -8.00 0.70 11.08
CA TYR A 28 -7.74 1.74 10.09
C TYR A 28 -6.53 2.58 10.52
N CYS A 29 -5.87 3.23 9.55
CA CYS A 29 -4.86 4.22 9.87
C CYS A 29 -5.55 5.43 10.52
N PRO A 30 -5.16 5.82 11.75
CA PRO A 30 -5.83 6.93 12.42
C PRO A 30 -5.56 8.26 11.70
N LYS A 31 -4.36 8.50 11.17
CA LYS A 31 -4.02 9.81 10.58
C LYS A 31 -3.48 9.69 9.15
N PRO A 32 -4.03 10.42 8.17
CA PRO A 32 -3.45 10.46 6.84
C PRO A 32 -2.05 11.08 6.90
N ARG A 33 -1.15 10.58 6.06
CA ARG A 33 0.21 11.10 5.95
C ARG A 33 0.23 12.34 5.06
N ARG A 34 1.10 13.30 5.40
CA ARG A 34 1.32 14.46 4.53
C ARG A 34 1.91 13.98 3.21
N ARG A 35 1.23 14.28 2.12
CA ARG A 35 1.72 14.02 0.76
C ARG A 35 2.72 15.11 0.34
N ILE A 36 3.83 14.69 -0.24
CA ILE A 36 4.91 15.60 -0.71
C ILE A 36 4.87 15.80 -2.23
N ARG A 37 4.40 14.80 -2.99
CA ARG A 37 4.41 14.78 -4.46
C ARG A 37 3.02 14.99 -5.04
N GLY A 38 2.94 15.45 -6.30
CA GLY A 38 1.68 15.58 -7.04
C GLY A 38 1.02 14.23 -7.41
N THR A 39 -0.20 14.30 -7.96
CA THR A 39 -0.97 13.18 -8.51
C THR A 39 -0.52 12.82 -9.92
N THR A 40 -0.32 11.52 -10.16
CA THR A 40 -0.14 10.94 -11.49
C THR A 40 -1.36 10.10 -11.85
N ILE A 41 -1.74 10.09 -13.13
CA ILE A 41 -2.84 9.25 -13.61
C ILE A 41 -2.34 7.81 -13.71
N ILE A 42 -3.01 6.88 -13.02
CA ILE A 42 -2.61 5.46 -12.96
C ILE A 42 -3.49 4.54 -13.81
N SER A 43 -4.58 5.06 -14.37
CA SER A 43 -5.58 4.29 -15.11
C SER A 43 -5.86 4.88 -16.49
N ASN A 44 -6.15 4.00 -17.45
CA ASN A 44 -6.65 4.37 -18.78
C ASN A 44 -8.14 4.81 -18.70
N SER A 45 -8.67 5.43 -19.76
CA SER A 45 -10.08 5.81 -19.94
C SER A 45 -11.05 4.64 -19.77
N ARG A 46 -10.61 3.42 -20.08
CA ARG A 46 -11.35 2.16 -19.87
C ARG A 46 -11.32 1.66 -18.41
N ARG A 47 -10.83 2.46 -17.47
CA ARG A 47 -10.70 2.13 -16.03
C ARG A 47 -9.77 0.95 -15.73
N GLN A 48 -8.87 0.63 -16.66
CA GLN A 48 -7.82 -0.38 -16.47
C GLN A 48 -6.55 0.29 -15.94
N LEU A 49 -5.82 -0.38 -15.04
CA LEU A 49 -4.52 0.11 -14.56
C LEU A 49 -3.47 0.01 -15.66
N LEU A 50 -2.61 1.03 -15.75
CA LEU A 50 -1.49 1.04 -16.69
C LEU A 50 -0.50 -0.12 -16.39
N PRO A 51 0.16 -0.68 -17.42
CA PRO A 51 1.23 -1.66 -17.20
C PRO A 51 2.37 -1.00 -16.41
N GLY A 52 2.90 -1.72 -15.41
CA GLY A 52 3.95 -1.21 -14.52
C GLY A 52 3.46 -0.54 -13.23
N VAL A 53 2.17 -0.24 -13.08
CA VAL A 53 1.63 0.22 -11.79
C VAL A 53 1.64 -0.96 -10.81
N PRO A 54 2.26 -0.80 -9.62
CA PRO A 54 2.34 -1.89 -8.66
C PRO A 54 0.94 -2.23 -8.15
N ARG A 55 0.60 -3.52 -8.24
CA ARG A 55 -0.67 -4.05 -7.78
C ARG A 55 -0.49 -4.64 -6.38
N PRO A 56 -1.52 -4.56 -5.52
CA PRO A 56 -1.50 -5.35 -4.30
C PRO A 56 -1.34 -6.84 -4.67
N PRO A 57 -0.61 -7.62 -3.87
CA PRO A 57 -0.41 -9.06 -4.13
C PRO A 57 -1.72 -9.86 -4.03
N CYS A 58 -2.75 -9.27 -3.43
CA CYS A 58 -4.03 -9.91 -3.20
C CYS A 58 -5.01 -9.62 -4.35
N ASN A 59 -5.76 -10.65 -4.74
CA ASN A 59 -6.90 -10.55 -5.65
C ASN A 59 -7.92 -9.52 -5.09
N PRO A 60 -8.62 -8.70 -5.91
CA PRO A 60 -9.74 -7.88 -5.43
C PRO A 60 -10.79 -8.67 -4.62
N PHE A 61 -10.93 -9.98 -4.84
CA PHE A 61 -11.81 -10.86 -4.06
C PHE A 61 -11.20 -11.41 -2.77
N GLY A 62 -9.99 -10.97 -2.38
CA GLY A 62 -9.34 -11.44 -1.17
C GLY A 62 -8.78 -12.85 -1.29
N ASP A 63 -8.86 -13.61 -0.20
CA ASP A 63 -8.48 -15.02 -0.10
C ASP A 63 -9.63 -15.98 -0.44
N PHE A 64 -10.57 -15.52 -1.27
CA PHE A 64 -11.71 -16.32 -1.70
C PHE A 64 -11.24 -17.58 -2.46
N THR A 65 -11.69 -18.74 -2.00
CA THR A 65 -11.51 -20.03 -2.68
C THR A 65 -12.85 -20.52 -3.18
N GLY A 66 -12.93 -20.96 -4.44
CA GLY A 66 -14.15 -21.52 -5.00
C GLY A 66 -14.53 -22.85 -4.36
N THR A 67 -15.79 -23.24 -4.51
CA THR A 67 -16.37 -24.46 -3.90
C THR A 67 -15.56 -25.72 -4.20
N TRP A 68 -15.10 -25.88 -5.44
CA TRP A 68 -14.33 -27.03 -5.89
C TRP A 68 -12.84 -27.00 -5.48
N GLN A 69 -12.35 -25.84 -5.05
CA GLN A 69 -10.96 -25.63 -4.64
C GLN A 69 -10.79 -25.71 -3.11
N MET A 70 -11.90 -25.85 -2.37
CA MET A 70 -11.88 -25.97 -0.92
C MET A 70 -11.36 -27.35 -0.52
N PRO A 71 -10.41 -27.44 0.44
CA PRO A 71 -9.93 -28.74 0.90
C PRO A 71 -11.06 -29.53 1.58
N LYS A 72 -10.97 -30.86 1.51
CA LYS A 72 -11.95 -31.77 2.14
C LYS A 72 -12.12 -31.53 3.65
N GLN A 73 -11.10 -30.99 4.31
CA GLN A 73 -11.13 -30.64 5.74
C GLN A 73 -10.57 -29.23 5.96
N ILE A 74 -11.29 -28.42 6.74
CA ILE A 74 -10.87 -27.07 7.10
C ILE A 74 -10.00 -27.16 8.36
N THR A 75 -8.68 -27.21 8.15
CA THR A 75 -7.73 -27.10 9.26
C THR A 75 -7.61 -25.65 9.74
N ARG A 76 -7.09 -25.44 10.96
CA ARG A 76 -6.87 -24.08 11.49
C ARG A 76 -5.97 -23.21 10.60
N LYS A 77 -4.99 -23.81 9.93
CA LYS A 77 -4.12 -23.11 8.96
C LYS A 77 -4.92 -22.64 7.75
N VAL A 78 -5.80 -23.50 7.22
CA VAL A 78 -6.70 -23.17 6.10
C VAL A 78 -7.69 -22.08 6.52
N ALA A 79 -8.33 -22.21 7.68
CA ALA A 79 -9.24 -21.20 8.21
C ALA A 79 -8.55 -19.83 8.37
N ASN A 80 -7.32 -19.81 8.89
CA ASN A 80 -6.54 -18.59 8.99
C ASN A 80 -6.24 -17.98 7.62
N LYS A 81 -5.96 -18.80 6.60
CA LYS A 81 -5.72 -18.33 5.23
C LYS A 81 -6.98 -17.73 4.61
N LEU A 82 -8.13 -18.42 4.71
CA LEU A 82 -9.41 -17.94 4.19
C LEU A 82 -9.88 -16.64 4.85
N ASN A 83 -9.63 -16.49 6.14
CA ASN A 83 -9.92 -15.27 6.89
C ASN A 83 -8.89 -14.14 6.63
N GLY A 84 -7.91 -14.36 5.74
CA GLY A 84 -6.78 -13.47 5.50
C GLY A 84 -5.97 -13.16 6.75
N LEU A 85 -6.00 -14.05 7.75
CA LEU A 85 -5.25 -13.95 9.01
C LEU A 85 -3.80 -14.47 8.88
N THR A 86 -3.45 -15.13 7.77
CA THR A 86 -2.07 -15.51 7.48
C THR A 86 -1.17 -14.28 7.49
N ASP A 87 -0.06 -14.36 8.23
CA ASP A 87 0.94 -13.30 8.38
C ASP A 87 0.43 -11.96 8.92
N LYS A 88 -0.80 -11.89 9.44
CA LYS A 88 -1.35 -10.64 10.02
C LYS A 88 -0.45 -10.05 11.10
N ALA A 89 0.21 -10.88 11.90
CA ALA A 89 1.15 -10.41 12.91
C ALA A 89 2.37 -9.71 12.27
N ALA A 90 2.98 -10.31 11.24
CA ALA A 90 4.09 -9.71 10.50
C ALA A 90 3.66 -8.46 9.75
N PHE A 91 2.49 -8.51 9.14
CA PHE A 91 1.84 -7.38 8.47
C PHE A 91 1.63 -6.20 9.43
N MET A 92 1.05 -6.44 10.61
CA MET A 92 0.84 -5.41 11.62
C MET A 92 2.15 -4.85 12.17
N LYS A 93 3.19 -5.69 12.33
CA LYS A 93 4.55 -5.22 12.69
C LYS A 93 5.11 -4.27 11.62
N ASN A 94 5.04 -4.64 10.34
CA ASN A 94 5.51 -3.77 9.25
C ASN A 94 4.66 -2.49 9.13
N CYS A 95 3.35 -2.61 9.31
CA CYS A 95 2.41 -1.49 9.33
C CYS A 95 2.74 -0.49 10.45
N ARG A 96 3.02 -0.97 11.67
CA ARG A 96 3.47 -0.13 12.80
C ARG A 96 4.83 0.53 12.52
N ARG A 97 5.78 -0.21 11.94
CA ARG A 97 7.08 0.34 11.53
C ARG A 97 6.93 1.46 10.51
N ILE A 98 6.10 1.25 9.48
CA ILE A 98 5.80 2.28 8.49
C ILE A 98 5.16 3.47 9.18
N ALA A 99 4.12 3.26 10.01
CA ALA A 99 3.43 4.31 10.77
C ALA A 99 4.39 5.17 11.63
N ALA A 100 5.36 4.53 12.29
CA ALA A 100 6.35 5.18 13.14
C ALA A 100 7.48 5.87 12.36
N ALA A 101 7.70 5.50 11.09
CA ALA A 101 8.73 6.14 10.28
C ALA A 101 8.39 7.64 10.10
N PRO A 102 9.34 8.55 10.41
CA PRO A 102 9.11 9.98 10.27
C PRO A 102 8.77 10.30 8.81
N LEU A 103 7.89 11.29 8.61
CA LEU A 103 7.65 11.85 7.28
C LEU A 103 9.03 12.20 6.70
N ARG A 104 9.45 11.54 5.61
CA ARG A 104 10.68 11.91 4.90
C ARG A 104 10.58 13.41 4.67
N ARG A 105 11.42 14.22 5.33
CA ARG A 105 11.48 15.65 4.99
C ARG A 105 11.79 15.68 3.50
N PRO A 106 11.09 16.52 2.70
CA PRO A 106 11.58 16.77 1.35
C PRO A 106 13.06 17.13 1.52
N GLU A 107 13.95 16.42 0.81
CA GLU A 107 15.32 16.88 0.70
C GLU A 107 15.21 18.36 0.34
N ARG A 108 15.73 19.22 1.22
CA ARG A 108 15.82 20.64 0.91
C ARG A 108 16.50 20.67 -0.44
N TYR A 109 15.81 21.18 -1.46
CA TYR A 109 16.39 21.38 -2.77
C TYR A 109 17.64 22.22 -2.55
N SER A 110 18.80 21.56 -2.45
CA SER A 110 20.06 22.25 -2.41
C SER A 110 20.19 22.81 -3.80
N LYS A 111 20.06 24.13 -3.92
CA LYS A 111 20.33 24.86 -5.15
C LYS A 111 21.80 24.62 -5.49
N LYS A 112 22.15 23.50 -6.12
CA LYS A 112 23.38 23.44 -6.90
C LYS A 112 23.09 24.28 -8.14
N ALA A 113 23.79 25.41 -8.24
CA ALA A 113 23.73 26.29 -9.40
C ALA A 113 23.99 25.47 -10.67
N PRO A 114 23.30 25.73 -11.79
CA PRO A 114 23.57 25.04 -13.03
C PRO A 114 24.91 25.54 -13.57
N ALA A 115 25.94 24.70 -13.50
CA ALA A 115 27.13 24.85 -14.34
C ALA A 115 26.79 24.32 -15.74
N GLU A 116 26.73 25.27 -16.67
CA GLU A 116 26.90 25.20 -18.13
C GLU A 116 26.71 23.86 -18.86
N LEU A 117 25.78 23.90 -19.82
CA LEU A 117 25.62 22.96 -20.92
C LEU A 117 26.80 23.10 -21.89
N VAL A 118 27.68 22.11 -21.97
CA VAL A 118 28.45 21.83 -23.20
C VAL A 118 28.38 20.34 -23.50
N ALA A 119 28.01 20.07 -24.74
CA ALA A 119 27.73 18.79 -25.35
C ALA A 119 28.95 17.85 -25.41
N GLU A 120 28.70 16.55 -25.46
CA GLU A 120 29.19 15.68 -26.55
C GLU A 120 28.48 14.32 -26.50
N ASN A 121 27.87 13.96 -27.63
CA ASN A 121 27.27 12.64 -27.86
C ASN A 121 28.34 11.68 -28.36
N LYS A 122 28.39 10.47 -27.82
CA LYS A 122 28.80 9.26 -28.58
C LYS A 122 28.11 8.02 -28.00
N PRO A 123 27.58 7.11 -28.84
CA PRO A 123 26.78 5.98 -28.37
C PRO A 123 27.67 4.77 -28.08
N ASP A 124 27.55 4.20 -26.88
CA ASP A 124 28.10 2.87 -26.58
C ASP A 124 26.94 1.96 -26.16
N GLU A 125 26.70 0.94 -26.99
CA GLU A 125 25.78 -0.16 -26.75
C GLU A 125 26.16 -0.89 -25.45
N LYS A 126 25.22 -1.00 -24.49
CA LYS A 126 25.29 -1.96 -23.39
C LYS A 126 23.90 -2.31 -22.86
N LYS A 127 23.49 -3.54 -23.19
CA LYS A 127 22.66 -4.51 -22.47
C LYS A 127 21.43 -4.00 -21.72
N THR A 128 20.28 -4.47 -22.20
CA THR A 128 19.00 -4.53 -21.49
C THR A 128 19.13 -5.40 -20.25
N ASP A 129 19.51 -4.80 -19.13
CA ASP A 129 19.24 -5.37 -17.82
C ASP A 129 17.87 -4.87 -17.39
N GLU A 130 16.93 -5.79 -17.28
CA GLU A 130 15.60 -5.56 -16.74
C GLU A 130 15.73 -4.81 -15.40
N LEU A 131 15.36 -3.53 -15.39
CA LEU A 131 15.22 -2.74 -14.17
C LEU A 131 14.08 -3.36 -13.37
N GLU A 132 14.38 -4.41 -12.61
CA GLU A 132 13.54 -4.88 -11.52
C GLU A 132 13.49 -3.74 -10.50
N THR A 133 12.55 -2.81 -10.72
CA THR A 133 12.23 -1.81 -9.71
C THR A 133 11.92 -2.57 -8.42
N PRO A 134 12.59 -2.27 -7.30
CA PRO A 134 12.35 -3.00 -6.07
C PRO A 134 10.87 -2.89 -5.77
N LYS A 135 10.18 -4.05 -5.76
CA LYS A 135 8.75 -4.14 -5.45
C LYS A 135 8.56 -3.54 -4.06
N LYS A 136 8.24 -2.25 -3.99
CA LYS A 136 7.93 -1.59 -2.73
C LYS A 136 6.78 -2.37 -2.13
N ALA A 137 6.98 -2.96 -0.96
CA ALA A 137 5.91 -3.62 -0.24
C ALA A 137 4.87 -2.56 0.13
N ILE A 138 3.83 -2.44 -0.69
CA ILE A 138 2.74 -1.50 -0.49
C ILE A 138 1.95 -1.99 0.72
N CYS A 139 1.93 -1.21 1.79
CA CYS A 139 1.00 -1.46 2.88
C CYS A 139 -0.39 -0.90 2.52
N PRO A 140 -1.44 -1.73 2.39
CA PRO A 140 -2.79 -1.29 2.03
C PRO A 140 -3.42 -0.31 3.04
N ILE A 141 -2.85 -0.21 4.24
CA ILE A 141 -3.27 0.76 5.27
C ILE A 141 -2.62 2.14 5.03
N HIS A 142 -1.31 2.19 4.77
CA HIS A 142 -0.50 3.43 4.78
C HIS A 142 -0.04 3.91 3.40
N ASP A 143 0.22 3.00 2.47
CA ASP A 143 0.80 3.29 1.16
C ASP A 143 -0.30 3.39 0.10
N PHE A 144 -1.06 4.49 0.17
CA PHE A 144 -1.80 5.14 -0.92
C PHE A 144 -1.99 6.60 -0.55
#